data_AF-A0A5C6DP46-F1
#
_entry.id   AF-A0A5C6DP46-F1
#
_cell.length_a   1.000
_cell.length_b   1.000
_cell.length_c   1.000
_cell.angle_alpha   90.00
_cell.angle_beta   90.00
_cell.angle_gamma   90.00
#
_symmetry.space_group_name_H-M   'P 1'
#
loop_
_entity.id
_entity.type
_entity.pdbx_description
1 polymer ?
#
loop_
_entity_poly.entity_id
_entity_poly.type
_entity_poly.pdbx_seq_one_letter_code
_entity_poly.pdbx_strand_id
1 'polypeptide(L)'
;MTTKSLKRFAELLNRSEGISIAPIIVIMVIMSVMGGVFTSIMGSWKVSAPLTVNSNKAFFLAESAAMFALQDAKYRFLSKDTSSCPDFPACGSGTRSAPFVVSNVESSFGTETAEFWVERPYPSANTIVDEYPAGTDRGNNDDDDSGSDDDVYDDDLDDSVANNTLYTIIATGKILRDGTTVAKRQIKIKANVTDNSASAVEPGIHTEGSIRGSGSGAFNVWQDGVDITAVDSTVEFASGTYADSSAAPSDGSRTLPVQTIYQTPADSVPTLDEEFFKIIAADQGHYNPTVVDNYPNGSYYYDTPTNTMPNITYISGDLSPCNNKTIYGIYWVKGDISLGGNWQVNGIIICEGDVKMNGGGSVADPNMDGGIIQYGNGNELWAAGNPSIIQINDIFFNAMNATIPSITIQSWQEAVSAN
;
A
#
# COMPACT_ATOMS: atom_id res chain seq x y z
N MET A 1 -26.71 -21.65 -54.47
CA MET A 1 -28.13 -22.03 -54.62
C MET A 1 -29.02 -20.82 -54.96
N THR A 2 -28.54 -19.84 -55.76
CA THR A 2 -29.16 -18.49 -55.80
C THR A 2 -29.50 -17.95 -57.19
N THR A 3 -29.07 -18.59 -58.28
CA THR A 3 -29.31 -18.04 -59.65
C THR A 3 -30.59 -18.57 -60.31
N LYS A 4 -31.07 -19.78 -59.97
CA LYS A 4 -32.31 -20.35 -60.54
C LYS A 4 -33.59 -19.69 -60.00
N SER A 5 -33.60 -19.27 -58.75
CA SER A 5 -34.76 -18.60 -58.12
C SER A 5 -34.94 -17.17 -58.64
N LEU A 6 -33.84 -16.40 -58.77
CA LEU A 6 -33.85 -15.05 -59.33
C LEU A 6 -34.34 -15.01 -60.78
N LYS A 7 -33.96 -16.01 -61.60
CA LYS A 7 -34.38 -16.07 -63.00
C LYS A 7 -35.89 -16.32 -63.16
N ARG A 8 -36.47 -17.20 -62.34
CA ARG A 8 -37.93 -17.41 -62.29
C ARG A 8 -38.70 -16.20 -61.75
N PHE A 9 -38.09 -15.45 -60.84
CA PHE A 9 -38.70 -14.23 -60.29
C PHE A 9 -38.78 -13.12 -61.34
N ALA A 10 -37.73 -12.97 -62.17
CA ALA A 10 -37.72 -12.04 -63.29
C ALA A 10 -38.75 -12.41 -64.38
N GLU A 11 -38.91 -13.70 -64.71
CA GLU A 11 -39.92 -14.16 -65.66
C GLU A 11 -41.36 -13.92 -65.18
N LEU A 12 -41.61 -13.96 -63.86
CA LEU A 12 -42.91 -13.64 -63.26
C LEU A 12 -43.27 -12.15 -63.33
N LEU A 13 -42.26 -11.27 -63.36
CA LEU A 13 -42.44 -9.82 -63.46
C LEU A 13 -42.62 -9.34 -64.91
N ASN A 14 -42.17 -10.13 -65.89
CA ASN A 14 -42.04 -9.69 -67.29
C ASN A 14 -43.11 -10.29 -68.23
N ARG A 15 -44.34 -10.52 -67.75
CA ARG A 15 -45.46 -10.90 -68.63
C ARG A 15 -45.94 -9.67 -69.42
N SER A 16 -46.07 -9.84 -70.74
CA SER A 16 -46.42 -8.80 -71.71
C SER A 16 -47.85 -8.25 -71.62
N GLU A 17 -48.62 -8.59 -70.58
CA GLU A 17 -50.04 -8.24 -70.43
C GLU A 17 -50.29 -7.19 -69.33
N GLY A 18 -49.23 -6.55 -68.83
CA GLY A 18 -49.30 -5.54 -67.77
C GLY A 18 -48.70 -6.04 -66.46
N ILE A 19 -48.16 -5.11 -65.67
CA ILE A 19 -47.51 -5.42 -64.40
C ILE A 19 -48.56 -6.02 -63.46
N SER A 20 -48.38 -7.31 -63.13
CA SER A 20 -49.23 -7.99 -62.16
C SER A 20 -49.13 -7.29 -60.80
N ILE A 21 -50.27 -7.00 -60.17
CA ILE A 21 -50.35 -6.41 -58.83
C ILE A 21 -49.76 -7.35 -57.76
N ALA A 22 -49.80 -8.66 -57.99
CA ALA A 22 -49.36 -9.68 -57.03
C ALA A 22 -47.88 -9.53 -56.60
N PRO A 23 -46.89 -9.39 -57.49
CA PRO A 23 -45.50 -9.18 -57.10
C PRO A 23 -45.26 -7.86 -56.34
N ILE A 24 -46.04 -6.81 -56.62
CA ILE A 24 -45.96 -5.55 -55.85
C ILE A 24 -46.41 -5.78 -54.40
N ILE A 25 -47.53 -6.49 -54.21
CA ILE A 25 -48.03 -6.85 -52.87
C ILE A 25 -47.00 -7.72 -52.13
N VAL A 26 -46.40 -8.71 -52.80
CA VAL A 26 -45.38 -9.58 -52.19
C VAL A 26 -44.15 -8.79 -51.76
N ILE A 27 -43.67 -7.84 -52.58
CA ILE A 27 -42.53 -6.98 -52.21
C ILE A 27 -42.90 -6.08 -51.02
N MET A 28 -44.11 -5.51 -51.00
CA MET A 28 -44.59 -4.72 -49.86
C MET A 28 -44.64 -5.54 -48.56
N VAL A 29 -45.11 -6.79 -48.61
CA VAL A 29 -45.15 -7.68 -47.44
C VAL A 29 -43.74 -8.01 -46.96
N ILE A 30 -42.81 -8.33 -47.88
CA ILE A 30 -41.41 -8.61 -47.52
C ILE A 30 -40.76 -7.38 -46.88
N MET A 31 -40.94 -6.19 -47.46
CA MET A 31 -40.40 -4.95 -46.87
C MET A 31 -41.00 -4.64 -45.51
N SER A 32 -42.30 -4.92 -45.30
CA SER A 32 -42.95 -4.74 -43.99
C SER A 32 -42.43 -5.71 -42.94
N VAL A 33 -42.25 -6.99 -43.29
CA VAL A 33 -41.68 -8.01 -42.39
C VAL A 33 -40.22 -7.70 -42.06
N MET A 34 -39.41 -7.33 -43.04
CA MET A 34 -38.03 -6.91 -42.80
C MET A 34 -37.98 -5.65 -41.94
N GLY A 35 -38.84 -4.67 -42.19
CA GLY A 35 -39.00 -3.48 -41.34
C GLY A 35 -39.27 -3.86 -39.88
N GLY A 36 -40.20 -4.79 -39.65
CA GLY A 36 -40.53 -5.31 -38.31
C GLY A 36 -39.33 -5.95 -37.58
N VAL A 37 -38.57 -6.79 -38.28
CA VAL A 37 -37.36 -7.44 -37.73
C VAL A 37 -36.25 -6.42 -37.45
N PHE A 38 -36.03 -5.43 -38.33
CA PHE A 38 -35.06 -4.38 -38.06
C PHE A 38 -35.47 -3.49 -36.89
N THR A 39 -36.76 -3.18 -36.74
CA THR A 39 -37.25 -2.43 -35.56
C THR A 39 -37.14 -3.22 -34.26
N SER A 40 -37.34 -4.54 -34.27
CA SER A 40 -37.17 -5.35 -33.06
C SER A 40 -35.70 -5.45 -32.63
N ILE A 41 -34.78 -5.65 -33.58
CA ILE A 41 -33.33 -5.69 -33.31
C ILE A 41 -32.82 -4.32 -32.87
N MET A 42 -33.23 -3.23 -33.52
CA MET A 42 -32.84 -1.86 -33.11
C MET A 42 -33.45 -1.48 -31.76
N GLY A 43 -34.66 -1.95 -31.44
CA GLY A 43 -35.29 -1.75 -30.14
C GLY A 43 -34.45 -2.34 -29.02
N SER A 44 -34.04 -3.61 -29.17
CA SER A 44 -33.15 -4.26 -28.20
C SER A 44 -31.79 -3.57 -28.10
N TRP A 45 -31.24 -3.08 -29.21
CA TRP A 45 -29.94 -2.39 -29.20
C TRP A 45 -29.98 -1.03 -28.49
N LYS A 46 -31.09 -0.29 -28.60
CA LYS A 46 -31.29 0.98 -27.87
C LYS A 46 -31.32 0.79 -26.35
N VAL A 47 -31.72 -0.39 -25.88
CA VAL A 47 -31.75 -0.71 -24.45
C VAL A 47 -30.43 -1.33 -24.00
N SER A 48 -29.85 -2.24 -24.80
CA SER A 48 -28.63 -2.95 -24.41
C SER A 48 -27.38 -2.10 -24.46
N ALA A 49 -27.22 -1.19 -25.44
CA ALA A 49 -26.00 -0.40 -25.56
C ALA A 49 -25.77 0.53 -24.35
N PRO A 50 -26.76 1.32 -23.86
CA PRO A 50 -26.58 2.14 -22.66
C PRO A 50 -26.29 1.30 -21.40
N LEU A 51 -26.94 0.13 -21.26
CA LEU A 51 -26.69 -0.78 -20.14
C LEU A 51 -25.24 -1.30 -20.17
N THR A 52 -24.76 -1.77 -21.32
CA THR A 52 -23.36 -2.22 -21.46
C THR A 52 -22.37 -1.08 -21.20
N VAL A 53 -22.64 0.14 -21.68
CA VAL A 53 -21.75 1.29 -21.44
C VAL A 53 -21.70 1.66 -19.97
N ASN A 54 -22.84 1.79 -19.30
CA ASN A 54 -22.88 2.11 -17.86
C ASN A 54 -22.25 0.99 -17.03
N SER A 55 -22.48 -0.26 -17.42
CA SER A 55 -21.87 -1.43 -16.78
C SER A 55 -20.34 -1.42 -16.90
N ASN A 56 -19.79 -1.18 -18.09
CA ASN A 56 -18.33 -1.10 -18.28
C ASN A 56 -17.73 0.08 -17.51
N LYS A 57 -18.43 1.22 -17.46
CA LYS A 57 -18.01 2.36 -16.63
C LYS A 57 -17.98 2.00 -15.15
N ALA A 58 -19.04 1.37 -14.64
CA ALA A 58 -19.09 0.89 -13.26
C ALA A 58 -17.93 -0.08 -12.96
N PHE A 59 -17.59 -0.97 -13.89
CA PHE A 59 -16.45 -1.88 -13.75
C PHE A 59 -15.12 -1.12 -13.63
N PHE A 60 -14.83 -0.16 -14.51
CA PHE A 60 -13.59 0.63 -14.42
C PHE A 60 -13.50 1.49 -13.15
N LEU A 61 -14.64 1.97 -12.64
CA LEU A 61 -14.70 2.64 -11.33
C LEU A 61 -14.39 1.68 -10.19
N ALA A 62 -14.92 0.45 -10.23
CA ALA A 62 -14.62 -0.59 -9.25
C ALA A 62 -13.14 -1.01 -9.30
N GLU A 63 -12.56 -1.15 -10.50
CA GLU A 63 -11.12 -1.42 -10.69
C GLU A 63 -10.25 -0.31 -10.10
N SER A 64 -10.62 0.95 -10.37
CA SER A 64 -9.95 2.10 -9.78
C SER A 64 -10.02 2.05 -8.26
N ALA A 65 -11.21 1.83 -7.69
CA ALA A 65 -11.39 1.70 -6.26
C ALA A 65 -10.59 0.53 -5.67
N ALA A 66 -10.48 -0.61 -6.37
CA ALA A 66 -9.71 -1.76 -5.94
C ALA A 66 -8.21 -1.47 -5.89
N MET A 67 -7.68 -0.77 -6.90
CA MET A 67 -6.28 -0.33 -6.91
C MET A 67 -5.98 0.62 -5.76
N PHE A 68 -6.85 1.61 -5.55
CA PHE A 68 -6.74 2.52 -4.41
C PHE A 68 -6.85 1.79 -3.08
N ALA A 69 -7.78 0.84 -2.97
CA ALA A 69 -7.96 0.04 -1.77
C ALA A 69 -6.71 -0.79 -1.45
N LEU A 70 -6.07 -1.42 -2.44
CA LEU A 70 -4.83 -2.19 -2.24
C LEU A 70 -3.64 -1.31 -1.86
N GLN A 71 -3.59 -0.08 -2.38
CA GLN A 71 -2.58 0.90 -1.98
C GLN A 71 -2.84 1.41 -0.56
N ASP A 72 -4.07 1.82 -0.27
CA ASP A 72 -4.49 2.36 1.04
C ASP A 72 -4.45 1.32 2.16
N ALA A 73 -4.82 0.08 1.83
CA ALA A 73 -4.65 -1.11 2.65
C ALA A 73 -3.23 -1.23 3.21
N LYS A 74 -2.21 -0.97 2.38
CA LYS A 74 -0.80 -1.03 2.78
C LYS A 74 -0.48 0.01 3.87
N TYR A 75 -1.36 0.98 4.12
CA TYR A 75 -1.16 2.02 5.12
C TYR A 75 -2.08 1.85 6.33
N ARG A 76 -3.32 1.39 6.12
CA ARG A 76 -4.38 1.44 7.15
C ARG A 76 -4.69 0.12 7.84
N PHE A 77 -4.32 -1.03 7.28
CA PHE A 77 -4.69 -2.31 7.87
C PHE A 77 -4.12 -2.54 9.27
N LEU A 78 -2.98 -1.92 9.56
CA LEU A 78 -2.27 -2.07 10.83
C LEU A 78 -2.35 -0.83 11.72
N SER A 79 -2.97 0.26 11.27
CA SER A 79 -3.14 1.44 12.12
C SER A 79 -4.08 1.09 13.26
N LYS A 80 -3.68 1.48 14.47
CA LYS A 80 -4.48 1.28 15.68
C LYS A 80 -4.69 2.61 16.38
N ASP A 81 -5.88 2.79 16.95
CA ASP A 81 -6.17 3.92 17.81
C ASP A 81 -5.45 3.81 19.16
N THR A 82 -5.64 4.82 20.03
CA THR A 82 -5.05 4.87 21.39
C THR A 82 -5.41 3.68 22.28
N SER A 83 -6.48 2.95 21.97
CA SER A 83 -6.91 1.76 22.69
C SER A 83 -6.32 0.47 22.12
N SER A 84 -5.35 0.57 21.19
CA SER A 84 -4.78 -0.54 20.42
C SER A 84 -5.80 -1.23 19.51
N CYS A 85 -6.92 -0.57 19.24
CA CYS A 85 -7.95 -1.09 18.38
C CYS A 85 -7.63 -0.77 16.91
N PRO A 86 -7.69 -1.71 15.96
CA PRO A 86 -7.46 -1.41 14.54
C PRO A 86 -8.43 -0.34 14.05
N ASP A 87 -7.96 0.67 13.31
CA ASP A 87 -8.85 1.71 12.78
C ASP A 87 -9.72 1.20 11.61
N PHE A 88 -9.21 0.20 10.87
CA PHE A 88 -9.82 -0.31 9.65
C PHE A 88 -9.94 -1.83 9.63
N PRO A 89 -11.11 -2.40 9.95
CA PRO A 89 -12.28 -1.78 10.60
C PRO A 89 -12.07 -1.54 12.10
N ALA A 90 -12.59 -0.42 12.59
CA ALA A 90 -12.71 -0.12 14.02
C ALA A 90 -13.37 -1.28 14.79
N CYS A 91 -12.89 -1.58 15.99
CA CYS A 91 -13.49 -2.58 16.90
C CYS A 91 -14.96 -2.26 17.19
N GLY A 92 -15.34 -0.98 17.15
CA GLY A 92 -16.71 -0.53 17.32
C GLY A 92 -17.59 -0.62 16.07
N SER A 93 -17.03 -0.72 14.86
CA SER A 93 -17.81 -0.72 13.61
C SER A 93 -18.24 -2.12 13.13
N GLY A 94 -17.93 -3.17 13.89
CA GLY A 94 -18.22 -4.55 13.53
C GLY A 94 -17.21 -5.15 12.55
N THR A 95 -17.63 -6.15 11.78
CA THR A 95 -16.76 -6.86 10.81
C THR A 95 -16.38 -6.01 9.60
N ARG A 96 -17.04 -4.86 9.38
CA ARG A 96 -16.94 -4.03 8.19
C ARG A 96 -16.55 -2.57 8.51
N SER A 97 -15.74 -1.97 7.65
CA SER A 97 -15.40 -0.54 7.70
C SER A 97 -16.41 0.32 6.94
N ALA A 98 -16.50 1.60 7.29
CA ALA A 98 -17.31 2.54 6.51
C ALA A 98 -16.76 2.67 5.08
N PRO A 99 -17.61 2.77 4.04
CA PRO A 99 -17.17 2.97 2.67
C PRO A 99 -16.31 4.24 2.52
N PHE A 100 -15.11 4.06 1.96
CA PHE A 100 -14.23 5.14 1.57
C PHE A 100 -14.48 5.51 0.10
N VAL A 101 -14.89 6.74 -0.14
CA VAL A 101 -15.17 7.25 -1.49
C VAL A 101 -13.88 7.74 -2.13
N VAL A 102 -13.40 6.99 -3.12
CA VAL A 102 -12.19 7.31 -3.90
C VAL A 102 -12.46 8.41 -4.91
N SER A 103 -13.62 8.36 -5.56
CA SER A 103 -14.02 9.34 -6.56
C SER A 103 -15.53 9.51 -6.56
N ASN A 104 -15.99 10.74 -6.68
CA ASN A 104 -17.39 11.08 -6.85
C ASN A 104 -17.53 12.21 -7.88
N VAL A 105 -17.92 11.87 -9.11
CA VAL A 105 -18.03 12.80 -10.22
C VAL A 105 -19.50 13.05 -10.53
N GLU A 106 -19.96 14.27 -10.28
CA GLU A 106 -21.28 14.73 -10.68
C GLU A 106 -21.22 15.39 -12.05
N SER A 107 -22.11 14.96 -12.96
CA SER A 107 -22.22 15.51 -14.31
C SER A 107 -23.67 15.78 -14.68
N SER A 108 -23.90 16.50 -15.78
CA SER A 108 -25.24 16.69 -16.34
C SER A 108 -25.92 15.38 -16.74
N PHE A 109 -25.16 14.28 -16.83
CA PHE A 109 -25.68 12.97 -17.17
C PHE A 109 -25.93 12.12 -15.91
N GLY A 110 -25.54 12.54 -14.71
CA GLY A 110 -25.67 11.78 -13.46
C GLY A 110 -24.36 11.69 -12.68
N THR A 111 -24.37 10.85 -11.65
CA THR A 111 -23.26 10.70 -10.70
C THR A 111 -22.50 9.40 -10.94
N GLU A 112 -21.18 9.48 -10.98
CA GLU A 112 -20.28 8.33 -11.13
C GLU A 112 -19.44 8.23 -9.85
N THR A 113 -19.53 7.12 -9.13
CA THR A 113 -18.88 6.94 -7.82
C THR A 113 -18.01 5.70 -7.82
N ALA A 114 -16.79 5.83 -7.28
CA ALA A 114 -15.87 4.74 -6.97
C ALA A 114 -15.62 4.76 -5.47
N GLU A 115 -15.90 3.65 -4.79
CA GLU A 115 -15.73 3.51 -3.35
C GLU A 115 -15.21 2.12 -2.99
N PHE A 116 -14.57 1.96 -1.84
CA PHE A 116 -14.24 0.65 -1.32
C PHE A 116 -14.48 0.58 0.18
N TRP A 117 -14.57 -0.63 0.71
CA TRP A 117 -14.45 -0.90 2.14
C TRP A 117 -13.72 -2.21 2.35
N VAL A 118 -13.35 -2.41 3.60
CA VAL A 118 -12.62 -3.57 4.10
C VAL A 118 -13.46 -4.31 5.12
N GLU A 119 -13.44 -5.63 5.03
CA GLU A 119 -14.01 -6.56 5.99
C GLU A 119 -12.92 -7.42 6.62
N ARG A 120 -13.03 -7.62 7.94
CA ARG A 120 -12.11 -8.47 8.71
C ARG A 120 -12.41 -9.94 8.48
N PRO A 121 -11.40 -10.81 8.63
CA PRO A 121 -11.65 -12.23 8.78
C PRO A 121 -12.58 -12.44 9.98
N TYR A 122 -13.61 -13.28 9.83
CA TYR A 122 -14.44 -13.66 10.97
C TYR A 122 -13.56 -14.39 12.01
N PRO A 123 -13.57 -13.98 13.28
CA PRO A 123 -12.95 -14.80 14.31
C PRO A 123 -13.68 -16.13 14.33
N SER A 124 -12.95 -17.23 14.10
CA SER A 124 -13.54 -18.57 14.25
C SER A 124 -14.09 -18.64 15.68
N ALA A 125 -15.33 -19.12 15.84
CA ALA A 125 -16.08 -19.11 17.11
C ALA A 125 -15.47 -19.98 18.24
N ASN A 126 -14.17 -20.24 18.22
CA ASN A 126 -13.48 -21.15 19.11
C ASN A 126 -12.20 -20.58 19.75
N THR A 127 -11.92 -19.28 19.61
CA THR A 127 -10.91 -18.60 20.44
C THR A 127 -11.60 -17.99 21.66
N ILE A 128 -11.13 -18.37 22.85
CA ILE A 128 -11.71 -18.19 24.20
C ILE A 128 -11.91 -16.72 24.65
N VAL A 129 -11.77 -15.75 23.73
CA VAL A 129 -11.98 -14.32 23.98
C VAL A 129 -12.96 -13.79 22.93
N ASP A 130 -14.23 -14.15 23.08
CA ASP A 130 -15.33 -13.47 22.39
C ASP A 130 -15.49 -12.07 23.01
N GLU A 131 -14.77 -11.08 22.48
CA GLU A 131 -15.01 -9.66 22.81
C GLU A 131 -16.17 -9.05 22.02
N TYR A 132 -16.80 -9.81 21.10
CA TYR A 132 -18.02 -9.37 20.43
C TYR A 132 -19.27 -9.84 21.18
N PRO A 133 -20.20 -8.94 21.54
CA PRO A 133 -21.46 -9.32 22.15
C PRO A 133 -22.23 -10.25 21.21
N ALA A 134 -22.57 -11.45 21.69
CA ALA A 134 -23.45 -12.37 20.96
C ALA A 134 -24.75 -11.65 20.56
N GLY A 135 -24.97 -11.46 19.26
CA GLY A 135 -26.20 -10.86 18.72
C GLY A 135 -26.02 -9.61 17.86
N THR A 136 -24.80 -9.11 17.63
CA THR A 136 -24.56 -8.13 16.56
C THR A 136 -24.58 -8.85 15.21
N ASP A 137 -25.48 -8.39 14.33
CA ASP A 137 -25.67 -8.86 12.97
C ASP A 137 -24.31 -9.03 12.26
N ARG A 138 -24.09 -10.22 11.69
CA ARG A 138 -22.79 -10.67 11.20
C ARG A 138 -22.42 -10.06 9.86
N GLY A 139 -23.25 -9.21 9.27
CA GLY A 139 -22.86 -8.39 8.11
C GLY A 139 -22.74 -9.14 6.79
N ASN A 140 -23.19 -10.40 6.71
CA ASN A 140 -23.45 -11.08 5.43
C ASN A 140 -24.79 -10.62 4.79
N ASN A 141 -25.22 -9.39 5.09
CA ASN A 141 -26.38 -8.75 4.50
C ASN A 141 -25.89 -7.72 3.46
N ASP A 142 -25.12 -8.15 2.44
CA ASP A 142 -25.22 -7.49 1.13
C ASP A 142 -26.62 -7.66 0.49
N ASP A 143 -27.48 -8.43 1.15
CA ASP A 143 -28.78 -8.93 0.70
C ASP A 143 -30.04 -8.16 1.15
N ASP A 144 -29.96 -6.93 1.71
CA ASP A 144 -31.22 -6.26 2.07
C ASP A 144 -31.24 -4.74 1.93
N ASP A 145 -31.87 -4.28 0.84
CA ASP A 145 -33.12 -3.50 1.00
C ASP A 145 -34.02 -3.71 -0.24
N SER A 146 -34.90 -4.73 -0.19
CA SER A 146 -36.20 -4.82 -0.88
C SER A 146 -36.36 -5.43 -2.30
N GLY A 147 -35.41 -6.20 -2.86
CA GLY A 147 -35.60 -6.78 -4.21
C GLY A 147 -34.95 -8.15 -4.44
N SER A 148 -35.74 -9.21 -4.34
CA SER A 148 -35.52 -10.59 -4.84
C SER A 148 -34.10 -11.02 -5.25
N ASP A 149 -33.49 -11.87 -4.41
CA ASP A 149 -32.27 -12.66 -4.65
C ASP A 149 -32.19 -13.27 -6.07
N ASP A 150 -31.12 -12.99 -6.80
CA ASP A 150 -30.84 -13.59 -8.11
C ASP A 150 -29.53 -14.39 -8.19
N ASP A 151 -28.81 -14.56 -7.09
CA ASP A 151 -27.66 -15.45 -6.92
C ASP A 151 -28.02 -16.71 -6.12
N VAL A 152 -28.67 -17.66 -6.81
CA VAL A 152 -28.91 -19.05 -6.33
C VAL A 152 -27.59 -19.84 -6.14
N TYR A 153 -26.45 -19.25 -6.48
CA TYR A 153 -25.13 -19.79 -6.17
C TYR A 153 -24.50 -18.90 -5.09
N ASP A 154 -24.75 -19.29 -3.84
CA ASP A 154 -23.88 -19.09 -2.69
C ASP A 154 -22.45 -19.50 -3.12
N ASP A 155 -21.69 -18.54 -3.63
CA ASP A 155 -20.32 -18.69 -4.11
C ASP A 155 -19.30 -18.43 -2.98
N ASP A 156 -19.82 -18.35 -1.76
CA ASP A 156 -19.20 -18.34 -0.44
C ASP A 156 -18.59 -19.72 -0.14
N LEU A 157 -17.71 -20.21 -1.03
CA LEU A 157 -16.73 -21.26 -0.72
C LEU A 157 -15.77 -20.88 0.44
N ASP A 158 -16.01 -19.75 1.12
CA ASP A 158 -15.23 -19.20 2.20
C ASP A 158 -15.68 -19.64 3.61
N ASP A 159 -16.85 -20.29 3.73
CA ASP A 159 -17.37 -20.78 5.02
C ASP A 159 -16.63 -22.04 5.53
N SER A 160 -15.62 -22.50 4.80
CA SER A 160 -14.68 -23.49 5.32
C SER A 160 -13.78 -22.84 6.39
N VAL A 161 -13.94 -23.30 7.63
CA VAL A 161 -13.25 -22.91 8.89
C VAL A 161 -11.71 -22.77 8.79
N ALA A 162 -11.10 -23.17 7.68
CA ALA A 162 -9.65 -23.16 7.47
C ALA A 162 -9.06 -21.81 7.00
N ASN A 163 -9.86 -20.85 6.53
CA ASN A 163 -9.36 -19.59 5.94
C ASN A 163 -9.75 -18.31 6.72
N ASN A 164 -9.95 -18.41 8.04
CA ASN A 164 -10.33 -17.29 8.94
C ASN A 164 -9.24 -16.22 9.15
N THR A 165 -8.29 -16.05 8.23
CA THR A 165 -7.24 -15.02 8.30
C THR A 165 -7.26 -14.06 7.11
N LEU A 166 -8.17 -14.24 6.16
CA LEU A 166 -8.24 -13.39 4.96
C LEU A 166 -9.13 -12.18 5.19
N TYR A 167 -8.59 -11.00 4.87
CA TYR A 167 -9.37 -9.78 4.74
C TYR A 167 -10.09 -9.78 3.39
N THR A 168 -11.30 -9.24 3.36
CA THR A 168 -12.03 -9.00 2.11
C THR A 168 -12.05 -7.50 1.83
N ILE A 169 -11.44 -7.08 0.73
CA ILE A 169 -11.54 -5.72 0.23
C ILE A 169 -12.64 -5.73 -0.83
N ILE A 170 -13.67 -4.91 -0.65
CA ILE A 170 -14.77 -4.79 -1.59
C ILE A 170 -14.73 -3.41 -2.22
N ALA A 171 -14.37 -3.37 -3.50
CA ALA A 171 -14.36 -2.16 -4.30
C ALA A 171 -15.61 -2.10 -5.18
N THR A 172 -16.32 -0.98 -5.15
CA THR A 172 -17.61 -0.79 -5.80
C THR A 172 -17.57 0.42 -6.72
N GLY A 173 -17.99 0.22 -7.96
CA GLY A 173 -18.26 1.29 -8.91
C GLY A 173 -19.76 1.43 -9.15
N LYS A 174 -20.29 2.65 -9.06
CA LYS A 174 -21.71 2.97 -9.23
C LYS A 174 -21.91 4.05 -10.28
N ILE A 175 -22.92 3.87 -11.12
CA ILE A 175 -23.43 4.90 -12.01
C ILE A 175 -24.86 5.21 -11.58
N LEU A 176 -25.13 6.44 -11.18
CA LEU A 176 -26.45 6.93 -10.81
C LEU A 176 -26.98 7.87 -11.89
N ARG A 177 -28.26 7.72 -12.23
CA ARG A 177 -29.00 8.62 -13.11
C ARG A 177 -30.23 9.08 -12.35
N ASP A 178 -30.37 10.40 -12.19
CA ASP A 178 -31.47 11.02 -11.42
C ASP A 178 -31.63 10.45 -9.99
N GLY A 179 -30.50 10.08 -9.36
CA GLY A 179 -30.47 9.50 -8.01
C GLY A 179 -30.66 7.98 -7.95
N THR A 180 -30.99 7.33 -9.07
CA THR A 180 -31.16 5.87 -9.14
C THR A 180 -29.90 5.20 -9.68
N THR A 181 -29.41 4.16 -9.01
CA THR A 181 -28.32 3.32 -9.54
C THR A 181 -28.79 2.66 -10.84
N VAL A 182 -28.10 2.89 -11.94
CA VAL A 182 -28.37 2.25 -13.25
C VAL A 182 -27.35 1.19 -13.62
N ALA A 183 -26.21 1.18 -12.94
CA ALA A 183 -25.21 0.11 -13.01
C ALA A 183 -24.38 0.11 -11.73
N LYS A 184 -24.13 -1.09 -11.19
CA LYS A 184 -23.23 -1.35 -10.08
C LYS A 184 -22.33 -2.51 -10.44
N ARG A 185 -21.04 -2.39 -10.16
CA ARG A 185 -20.05 -3.47 -10.32
C ARG A 185 -19.19 -3.52 -9.07
N GLN A 186 -18.83 -4.72 -8.67
CA GLN A 186 -18.04 -4.93 -7.46
C GLN A 186 -16.86 -5.85 -7.77
N ILE A 187 -15.72 -5.56 -7.16
CA ILE A 187 -14.55 -6.43 -7.14
C ILE A 187 -14.30 -6.77 -5.68
N LYS A 188 -14.44 -8.06 -5.34
CA LYS A 188 -14.12 -8.61 -4.03
C LYS A 188 -12.69 -9.18 -4.12
N ILE A 189 -11.77 -8.70 -3.29
CA ILE A 189 -10.38 -9.17 -3.21
C ILE A 189 -10.16 -9.82 -1.85
N LYS A 190 -9.74 -11.07 -1.85
CA LYS A 190 -9.32 -11.78 -0.63
C LYS A 190 -7.82 -11.65 -0.49
N ALA A 191 -7.38 -11.00 0.58
CA ALA A 191 -5.98 -10.74 0.84
C ALA A 191 -5.55 -11.27 2.20
N ASN A 192 -4.39 -11.91 2.24
CA ASN A 192 -3.69 -12.15 3.49
C ASN A 192 -2.85 -10.90 3.79
N VAL A 193 -3.12 -10.27 4.93
CA VAL A 193 -2.33 -9.13 5.41
C VAL A 193 -1.50 -9.64 6.57
N THR A 194 -0.21 -9.81 6.33
CA THR A 194 0.74 -10.23 7.35
C THR A 194 1.67 -9.05 7.65
N ASP A 195 1.94 -8.82 8.93
CA ASP A 195 3.08 -8.00 9.34
C ASP A 195 4.32 -8.59 8.67
N ASN A 196 5.09 -7.79 7.95
CA ASN A 196 6.23 -8.28 7.15
C ASN A 196 7.45 -8.64 8.00
N SER A 197 7.22 -9.27 9.17
CA SER A 197 8.26 -9.70 10.10
C SER A 197 9.21 -10.74 9.51
N ALA A 198 8.83 -11.41 8.42
CA ALA A 198 9.70 -12.35 7.69
C ALA A 198 10.83 -11.65 6.90
N SER A 199 10.75 -10.34 6.69
CA SER A 199 11.83 -9.49 6.17
C SER A 199 12.13 -8.35 7.14
N ALA A 200 11.99 -8.62 8.45
CA ALA A 200 12.31 -7.65 9.48
C ALA A 200 13.75 -7.19 9.31
N VAL A 201 13.92 -5.87 9.26
CA VAL A 201 15.24 -5.27 9.32
C VAL A 201 15.78 -5.45 10.73
N GLU A 202 16.88 -6.17 10.85
CA GLU A 202 17.60 -6.31 12.12
C GLU A 202 18.12 -4.94 12.60
N PRO A 203 18.08 -4.63 13.90
CA PRO A 203 18.64 -3.40 14.43
C PRO A 203 20.13 -3.26 14.15
N GLY A 204 20.56 -2.13 13.59
CA GLY A 204 21.98 -1.88 13.36
C GLY A 204 22.31 -0.79 12.33
N ILE A 205 23.57 -0.83 11.90
CA ILE A 205 24.12 -0.07 10.78
C ILE A 205 24.25 -1.04 9.60
N HIS A 206 23.43 -0.84 8.57
CA HIS A 206 23.49 -1.55 7.30
C HIS A 206 24.10 -0.63 6.26
N THR A 207 25.18 -1.03 5.60
CA THR A 207 25.75 -0.23 4.51
C THR A 207 26.30 -1.11 3.39
N GLU A 208 25.92 -0.78 2.15
CA GLU A 208 26.56 -1.31 0.94
C GLU A 208 27.92 -0.64 0.68
N GLY A 209 28.13 0.52 1.28
CA GLY A 209 29.30 1.36 1.09
C GLY A 209 30.49 1.01 1.98
N SER A 210 31.48 1.89 1.94
CA SER A 210 32.65 1.82 2.83
C SER A 210 32.41 2.62 4.11
N ILE A 211 32.92 2.13 5.24
CA ILE A 211 32.93 2.89 6.50
C ILE A 211 34.30 3.52 6.66
N ARG A 212 34.35 4.82 6.95
CA ARG A 212 35.59 5.55 7.16
C ARG A 212 35.57 6.35 8.44
N GLY A 213 36.65 6.23 9.19
CA GLY A 213 36.93 7.07 10.35
C GLY A 213 38.13 7.97 10.13
N SER A 214 38.08 9.19 10.67
CA SER A 214 39.26 10.05 10.83
C SER A 214 39.31 10.62 12.25
N GLY A 215 40.39 10.34 12.98
CA GLY A 215 40.54 10.67 14.41
C GLY A 215 40.64 9.42 15.29
N SER A 216 40.87 9.61 16.59
CA SER A 216 40.74 8.55 17.60
C SER A 216 39.24 8.38 17.94
N GLY A 217 38.67 7.20 17.71
CA GLY A 217 37.27 6.92 18.01
C GLY A 217 36.24 7.51 17.06
N ALA A 218 36.47 7.52 15.73
CA ALA A 218 35.57 8.21 14.79
C ALA A 218 34.11 7.74 14.90
N PHE A 219 33.88 6.44 15.05
CA PHE A 219 32.59 5.87 15.42
C PHE A 219 32.73 5.06 16.71
N ASN A 220 31.78 5.25 17.61
CA ASN A 220 31.58 4.41 18.78
C ASN A 220 30.13 3.90 18.75
N VAL A 221 29.98 2.59 18.53
CA VAL A 221 28.67 1.94 18.34
C VAL A 221 28.44 0.93 19.45
N TRP A 222 27.25 0.95 20.06
CA TRP A 222 26.78 -0.08 21.01
C TRP A 222 25.28 -0.33 20.85
N GLN A 223 24.77 -1.43 21.40
CA GLN A 223 23.33 -1.73 21.42
C GLN A 223 22.70 -1.34 22.76
N ASP A 224 21.46 -0.83 22.71
CA ASP A 224 20.67 -0.54 23.89
C ASP A 224 20.56 -1.75 24.85
N GLY A 225 20.55 -1.48 26.15
CA GLY A 225 20.53 -2.50 27.20
C GLY A 225 21.88 -3.16 27.54
N VAL A 226 22.96 -2.85 26.81
CA VAL A 226 24.34 -3.26 27.17
C VAL A 226 24.96 -2.19 28.08
N ASP A 227 25.48 -2.56 29.26
CA ASP A 227 26.10 -1.62 30.20
C ASP A 227 27.48 -1.15 29.70
N ILE A 228 27.50 0.07 29.17
CA ILE A 228 28.67 0.73 28.56
C ILE A 228 29.69 1.17 29.63
N THR A 229 29.29 1.23 30.90
CA THR A 229 30.22 1.64 31.97
C THR A 229 31.28 0.57 32.29
N ALA A 230 31.06 -0.67 31.82
CA ALA A 230 31.92 -1.81 32.07
C ALA A 230 32.68 -2.32 30.84
N VAL A 231 32.40 -1.81 29.64
CA VAL A 231 32.96 -2.34 28.38
C VAL A 231 33.42 -1.17 27.51
N ASP A 232 34.69 -1.18 27.11
CA ASP A 232 35.19 -0.33 26.01
C ASP A 232 34.25 -0.53 24.80
N SER A 233 33.93 0.55 24.09
CA SER A 233 33.06 0.57 22.89
C SER A 233 33.06 -0.75 22.11
N THR A 234 31.90 -1.35 21.88
CA THR A 234 31.81 -2.70 21.29
C THR A 234 32.41 -2.79 19.89
N VAL A 235 32.47 -1.68 19.14
CA VAL A 235 33.23 -1.55 17.89
C VAL A 235 33.77 -0.12 17.76
N GLU A 236 35.09 0.05 17.75
CA GLU A 236 35.75 1.33 17.41
C GLU A 236 36.32 1.29 15.98
N PHE A 237 35.87 2.21 15.12
CA PHE A 237 36.53 2.46 13.83
C PHE A 237 37.55 3.59 14.00
N ALA A 238 38.80 3.20 14.25
CA ALA A 238 39.93 4.12 14.24
C ALA A 238 40.20 4.66 12.83
N SER A 239 41.13 5.61 12.70
CA SER A 239 41.47 6.23 11.42
C SER A 239 41.78 5.19 10.32
N GLY A 240 41.02 5.22 9.21
CA GLY A 240 41.17 4.26 8.11
C GLY A 240 39.90 4.15 7.25
N THR A 241 40.05 3.55 6.06
CA THR A 241 38.93 3.18 5.18
C THR A 241 38.74 1.68 5.24
N TYR A 242 37.55 1.23 5.62
CA TYR A 242 37.18 -0.16 5.74
C TYR A 242 36.23 -0.51 4.59
N ALA A 243 36.78 -1.16 3.56
CA ALA A 243 36.10 -1.37 2.28
C ALA A 243 35.08 -2.53 2.28
N ASP A 244 35.06 -3.37 3.33
CA ASP A 244 34.21 -4.58 3.45
C ASP A 244 34.33 -5.19 4.87
N SER A 245 33.30 -5.91 5.34
CA SER A 245 33.27 -6.83 6.51
C SER A 245 34.49 -7.73 6.70
N SER A 246 35.27 -7.99 5.64
CA SER A 246 36.47 -8.82 5.68
C SER A 246 37.66 -8.14 6.39
N ALA A 247 37.65 -6.82 6.51
CA ALA A 247 38.59 -6.06 7.32
C ALA A 247 37.99 -5.82 8.72
N ALA A 248 37.96 -6.86 9.56
CA ALA A 248 37.56 -6.71 10.95
C ALA A 248 38.42 -5.64 11.64
N PRO A 249 37.84 -4.82 12.55
CA PRO A 249 38.62 -3.93 13.39
C PRO A 249 39.73 -4.72 14.11
N SER A 250 40.90 -4.10 14.25
CA SER A 250 42.12 -4.75 14.73
C SER A 250 42.09 -5.21 16.20
N ASP A 251 41.01 -4.92 16.94
CA ASP A 251 40.85 -5.24 18.36
C ASP A 251 40.15 -6.59 18.64
N GLY A 252 39.72 -7.31 17.60
CA GLY A 252 39.48 -8.75 17.71
C GLY A 252 38.28 -9.20 18.55
N SER A 253 37.26 -8.36 18.78
CA SER A 253 36.02 -8.81 19.44
C SER A 253 34.83 -8.87 18.48
N ARG A 254 34.73 -9.97 17.70
CA ARG A 254 33.44 -10.49 17.21
C ARG A 254 32.78 -11.43 18.24
N THR A 255 33.26 -11.43 19.48
CA THR A 255 32.94 -12.47 20.46
C THR A 255 32.09 -11.93 21.61
N LEU A 256 30.82 -11.67 21.30
CA LEU A 256 29.59 -11.77 22.12
C LEU A 256 28.48 -11.02 21.35
N PRO A 257 27.20 -11.37 21.55
CA PRO A 257 26.21 -11.33 20.47
C PRO A 257 26.02 -9.90 20.00
N VAL A 258 25.34 -9.75 18.87
CA VAL A 258 24.90 -8.49 18.27
C VAL A 258 25.82 -8.08 17.12
N GLN A 259 25.38 -8.56 15.97
CA GLN A 259 25.74 -8.12 14.63
C GLN A 259 25.23 -6.67 14.46
N THR A 260 25.74 -5.68 15.21
CA THR A 260 25.25 -4.29 15.11
C THR A 260 25.64 -3.59 13.81
N ILE A 261 26.58 -4.16 13.06
CA ILE A 261 27.10 -3.58 11.82
C ILE A 261 27.13 -4.66 10.75
N TYR A 262 26.28 -4.46 9.75
CA TYR A 262 26.13 -5.30 8.56
C TYR A 262 26.74 -4.58 7.38
N GLN A 263 27.97 -4.95 7.03
CA GLN A 263 28.73 -4.35 5.94
C GLN A 263 29.25 -5.46 5.01
N THR A 264 28.41 -6.04 4.16
CA THR A 264 28.81 -7.27 3.44
C THR A 264 28.50 -7.26 1.94
N PRO A 265 29.33 -7.93 1.11
CA PRO A 265 28.98 -8.42 -0.22
C PRO A 265 28.00 -9.62 -0.23
N ALA A 266 27.65 -10.17 0.95
CA ALA A 266 26.91 -11.43 1.12
C ALA A 266 25.56 -11.28 1.86
N ASP A 267 25.46 -10.39 2.86
CA ASP A 267 24.17 -9.96 3.41
C ASP A 267 23.72 -8.74 2.59
N SER A 268 22.66 -8.93 1.79
CA SER A 268 22.05 -7.82 1.06
C SER A 268 21.46 -6.85 2.07
N VAL A 269 21.88 -5.58 2.02
CA VAL A 269 21.19 -4.50 2.74
C VAL A 269 19.69 -4.65 2.47
N PRO A 270 18.84 -4.61 3.51
CA PRO A 270 17.42 -4.91 3.36
C PRO A 270 16.82 -4.06 2.26
N THR A 271 16.17 -4.68 1.28
CA THR A 271 15.52 -3.94 0.20
C THR A 271 14.21 -3.36 0.71
N LEU A 272 14.20 -2.06 0.97
CA LEU A 272 13.01 -1.34 1.40
C LEU A 272 12.32 -0.71 0.18
N ASP A 273 10.98 -0.63 0.21
CA ASP A 273 10.19 -0.02 -0.85
C ASP A 273 10.19 1.50 -0.70
N GLU A 274 11.03 2.18 -1.48
CA GLU A 274 11.13 3.64 -1.48
C GLU A 274 9.78 4.34 -1.66
N GLU A 275 8.95 3.86 -2.59
CA GLU A 275 7.69 4.55 -2.94
C GLU A 275 6.71 4.49 -1.76
N PHE A 276 6.76 3.44 -0.95
CA PHE A 276 6.02 3.35 0.31
C PHE A 276 6.42 4.47 1.28
N PHE A 277 7.71 4.64 1.57
CA PHE A 277 8.19 5.69 2.48
C PHE A 277 7.88 7.09 1.95
N LYS A 278 7.98 7.28 0.64
CA LYS A 278 7.65 8.53 -0.04
C LYS A 278 6.18 8.89 0.08
N ILE A 279 5.26 7.94 -0.11
CA ILE A 279 3.83 8.17 0.00
C ILE A 279 3.44 8.47 1.45
N ILE A 280 3.95 7.70 2.43
CA ILE A 280 3.68 7.98 3.86
C ILE A 280 4.22 9.35 4.28
N ALA A 281 5.44 9.70 3.86
CA ALA A 281 5.97 11.03 4.13
C ALA A 281 5.10 12.13 3.53
N ALA A 282 4.54 11.95 2.33
CA ALA A 282 3.62 12.92 1.74
C ALA A 282 2.30 13.02 2.51
N ASP A 283 1.73 11.90 2.96
CA ASP A 283 0.50 11.85 3.75
C ASP A 283 0.67 12.53 5.12
N GLN A 284 1.82 12.32 5.78
CA GLN A 284 2.17 12.99 7.03
C GLN A 284 2.57 14.48 6.85
N GLY A 285 2.70 14.97 5.62
CA GLY A 285 3.17 16.34 5.34
C GLY A 285 4.68 16.54 5.51
N HIS A 286 5.45 15.46 5.50
CA HIS A 286 6.90 15.40 5.69
C HIS A 286 7.67 15.08 4.39
N TYR A 287 7.10 15.42 3.23
CA TYR A 287 7.77 15.30 1.92
C TYR A 287 8.56 16.56 1.59
N ASN A 288 9.88 16.44 1.43
CA ASN A 288 10.83 17.54 1.23
C ASN A 288 10.67 18.72 2.21
N PRO A 289 10.60 18.47 3.52
CA PRO A 289 10.41 19.53 4.49
C PRO A 289 11.71 20.31 4.72
N THR A 290 11.57 21.53 5.23
CA THR A 290 12.70 22.20 5.89
C THR A 290 12.83 21.65 7.31
N VAL A 291 13.86 20.86 7.56
CA VAL A 291 14.11 20.25 8.87
C VAL A 291 14.53 21.34 9.87
N VAL A 292 13.74 21.53 10.92
CA VAL A 292 14.02 22.44 12.05
C VAL A 292 14.45 21.63 13.28
N ASP A 293 14.82 22.32 14.36
CA ASP A 293 15.11 21.65 15.63
C ASP A 293 13.84 21.01 16.21
N ASN A 294 13.96 19.80 16.75
CA ASN A 294 12.88 18.92 17.21
C ASN A 294 11.88 18.53 16.11
N TYR A 295 12.32 18.47 14.85
CA TYR A 295 11.45 18.07 13.75
C TYR A 295 11.12 16.55 13.81
N PRO A 296 9.89 16.13 13.42
CA PRO A 296 8.76 17.00 13.03
C PRO A 296 7.98 17.55 14.21
N ASN A 297 7.91 16.81 15.31
CA ASN A 297 7.03 17.13 16.44
C ASN A 297 7.66 16.81 17.82
N GLY A 298 8.99 16.63 17.86
CA GLY A 298 9.72 16.27 19.08
C GLY A 298 9.52 14.81 19.54
N SER A 299 8.95 13.95 18.69
CA SER A 299 8.68 12.54 18.99
C SER A 299 9.08 11.66 17.80
N TYR A 300 9.49 10.42 18.07
CA TYR A 300 9.68 9.41 17.02
C TYR A 300 8.35 9.06 16.33
N TYR A 301 7.22 9.16 17.05
CA TYR A 301 5.90 8.76 16.56
C TYR A 301 5.07 9.95 16.06
N TYR A 302 4.45 9.75 14.89
CA TYR A 302 3.52 10.69 14.27
C TYR A 302 2.21 10.77 15.07
N ASP A 303 1.73 9.63 15.54
CA ASP A 303 0.43 9.42 16.18
C ASP A 303 0.51 9.37 17.70
N THR A 304 1.32 10.24 18.32
CA THR A 304 1.38 10.32 19.78
C THR A 304 -0.03 10.62 20.35
N PRO A 305 -0.56 9.84 21.32
CA PRO A 305 0.13 8.89 22.19
C PRO A 305 -0.06 7.39 21.83
N THR A 306 -0.68 7.03 20.70
CA THR A 306 -0.86 5.62 20.33
C THR A 306 0.49 4.95 20.07
N ASN A 307 1.46 5.73 19.55
CA ASN A 307 2.82 5.31 19.24
C ASN A 307 2.86 4.08 18.32
N THR A 308 2.01 4.08 17.28
CA THR A 308 1.92 2.98 16.33
C THR A 308 2.53 3.32 14.97
N MET A 309 2.54 4.61 14.61
CA MET A 309 3.06 5.10 13.33
C MET A 309 4.28 5.99 13.57
N PRO A 310 5.48 5.60 13.11
CA PRO A 310 6.64 6.48 13.14
C PRO A 310 6.41 7.71 12.27
N ASN A 311 7.03 8.82 12.65
CA ASN A 311 7.23 9.94 11.74
C ASN A 311 8.14 9.46 10.60
N ILE A 312 7.69 9.58 9.36
CA ILE A 312 8.48 9.26 8.18
C ILE A 312 8.71 10.55 7.39
N THR A 313 9.97 10.87 7.15
CA THR A 313 10.39 12.04 6.38
C THR A 313 11.09 11.58 5.12
N TYR A 314 10.68 12.10 3.97
CA TYR A 314 11.31 11.79 2.68
C TYR A 314 11.95 13.04 2.09
N ILE A 315 13.22 12.96 1.72
CA ILE A 315 14.01 14.06 1.15
C ILE A 315 14.58 13.60 -0.18
N SER A 316 14.14 14.22 -1.27
CA SER A 316 14.54 13.88 -2.64
C SER A 316 15.92 14.43 -3.04
N GLY A 317 16.56 15.22 -2.18
CA GLY A 317 17.91 15.77 -2.37
C GLY A 317 18.77 15.54 -1.13
N ASP A 318 19.69 16.46 -0.87
CA ASP A 318 20.62 16.36 0.25
C ASP A 318 19.97 16.80 1.57
N LEU A 319 20.33 16.13 2.66
CA LEU A 319 20.06 16.58 4.02
C LEU A 319 21.27 17.36 4.54
N SER A 320 21.25 18.68 4.34
CA SER A 320 22.36 19.56 4.69
C SER A 320 21.90 20.97 5.07
N PRO A 321 22.51 21.65 6.07
CA PRO A 321 23.19 21.11 7.25
C PRO A 321 22.25 21.07 8.48
N CYS A 322 22.26 19.95 9.20
CA CYS A 322 21.55 19.80 10.48
C CYS A 322 22.43 20.18 11.68
N ASN A 323 23.02 21.37 11.65
CA ASN A 323 23.92 21.80 12.73
C ASN A 323 23.15 22.05 14.04
N ASN A 324 23.51 21.33 15.11
CA ASN A 324 22.92 21.45 16.45
C ASN A 324 21.39 21.30 16.46
N LYS A 325 20.86 20.37 15.66
CA LYS A 325 19.43 20.05 15.65
C LYS A 325 19.21 18.65 16.20
N THR A 326 18.10 18.48 16.90
CA THR A 326 17.53 17.19 17.26
C THR A 326 16.43 16.83 16.28
N ILE A 327 16.48 15.64 15.69
CA ILE A 327 15.48 15.16 14.75
C ILE A 327 14.96 13.78 15.14
N TYR A 328 13.73 13.48 14.76
CA TYR A 328 13.01 12.28 15.20
C TYR A 328 12.34 11.54 14.04
N GLY A 329 12.27 10.22 14.14
CA GLY A 329 11.55 9.37 13.19
C GLY A 329 12.47 8.68 12.18
N ILE A 330 11.88 8.24 11.06
CA ILE A 330 12.56 7.57 9.96
C ILE A 330 12.82 8.60 8.85
N TYR A 331 14.05 8.74 8.42
CA TYR A 331 14.46 9.64 7.34
C TYR A 331 14.88 8.84 6.12
N TRP A 332 14.17 8.99 4.99
CA TRP A 332 14.64 8.52 3.69
C TRP A 332 15.25 9.69 2.92
N VAL A 333 16.54 9.64 2.63
CA VAL A 333 17.28 10.69 1.93
C VAL A 333 17.88 10.14 0.64
N LYS A 334 17.49 10.74 -0.49
CA LYS A 334 18.01 10.38 -1.82
C LYS A 334 19.45 10.85 -2.06
N GLY A 335 19.79 12.03 -1.54
CA GLY A 335 21.10 12.64 -1.72
C GLY A 335 22.03 12.35 -0.54
N ASP A 336 23.00 13.24 -0.37
CA ASP A 336 24.01 13.15 0.68
C ASP A 336 23.46 13.67 2.01
N ILE A 337 23.93 13.08 3.11
CA ILE A 337 23.63 13.50 4.47
C ILE A 337 24.88 14.13 5.09
N SER A 338 24.75 15.37 5.58
CA SER A 338 25.82 16.07 6.29
C SER A 338 25.34 16.55 7.66
N LEU A 339 25.77 15.81 8.70
CA LEU A 339 25.46 16.07 10.09
C LEU A 339 26.69 16.68 10.77
N GLY A 340 26.54 17.88 11.33
CA GLY A 340 27.63 18.62 11.96
C GLY A 340 27.26 19.21 13.31
N GLY A 341 28.27 19.51 14.13
CA GLY A 341 28.07 20.04 15.48
C GLY A 341 27.46 19.01 16.44
N ASN A 342 26.63 19.48 17.37
CA ASN A 342 25.95 18.66 18.37
C ASN A 342 24.58 18.22 17.85
N TRP A 343 24.55 17.57 16.69
CA TRP A 343 23.32 17.00 16.17
C TRP A 343 22.90 15.76 16.98
N GLN A 344 21.59 15.54 17.04
CA GLN A 344 20.97 14.37 17.66
C GLN A 344 19.91 13.79 16.72
N VAL A 345 19.94 12.48 16.50
CA VAL A 345 18.93 11.74 15.73
C VAL A 345 18.35 10.68 16.64
N ASN A 346 17.04 10.74 16.88
CA ASN A 346 16.29 9.70 17.58
C ASN A 346 15.43 8.96 16.54
N GLY A 347 16.01 7.94 15.92
CA GLY A 347 15.35 7.16 14.88
C GLY A 347 16.29 6.58 13.83
N ILE A 348 15.75 6.30 12.64
CA ILE A 348 16.46 5.54 11.59
C ILE A 348 16.77 6.46 10.42
N ILE A 349 18.01 6.42 9.92
CA ILE A 349 18.41 7.06 8.68
C ILE A 349 18.51 6.02 7.57
N ILE A 350 17.79 6.25 6.48
CA ILE A 350 17.86 5.50 5.23
C ILE A 350 18.44 6.46 4.17
N CYS A 351 19.59 6.12 3.58
CA CYS A 351 20.35 7.02 2.70
C CYS A 351 20.77 6.32 1.41
N GLU A 352 20.64 7.01 0.27
CA GLU A 352 21.15 6.56 -1.04
C GLU A 352 22.42 7.29 -1.49
N GLY A 353 22.90 8.27 -0.71
CA GLY A 353 24.17 8.98 -0.91
C GLY A 353 25.19 8.76 0.21
N ASP A 354 26.18 9.64 0.28
CA ASP A 354 27.19 9.64 1.33
C ASP A 354 26.60 10.11 2.67
N VAL A 355 27.04 9.49 3.76
CA VAL A 355 26.65 9.90 5.12
C VAL A 355 27.88 10.43 5.83
N LYS A 356 27.94 11.75 6.02
CA LYS A 356 29.01 12.42 6.75
C LYS A 356 28.53 12.87 8.13
N MET A 357 29.19 12.35 9.15
CA MET A 357 28.97 12.69 10.55
C MET A 357 30.19 13.38 11.14
N ASN A 358 30.05 14.61 11.61
CA ASN A 358 31.02 15.22 12.50
C ASN A 358 30.43 15.18 13.91
N GLY A 359 31.06 14.41 14.79
CA GLY A 359 30.53 14.09 16.11
C GLY A 359 30.80 15.12 17.19
N GLY A 360 30.58 14.69 18.43
CA GLY A 360 30.63 15.52 19.64
C GLY A 360 29.68 15.04 20.75
N GLY A 361 28.96 13.94 20.54
CA GLY A 361 28.08 13.32 21.51
C GLY A 361 28.82 12.68 22.67
N SER A 362 28.05 12.23 23.66
CA SER A 362 28.55 11.45 24.80
C SER A 362 27.76 10.15 24.94
N VAL A 363 28.21 9.24 25.80
CA VAL A 363 27.42 8.03 26.10
C VAL A 363 26.05 8.36 26.70
N ALA A 364 25.95 9.45 27.47
CA ALA A 364 24.68 9.90 28.05
C ALA A 364 23.78 10.63 27.04
N ASP A 365 24.37 11.17 25.97
CA ASP A 365 23.71 11.96 24.94
C ASP A 365 24.29 11.55 23.57
N PRO A 366 23.91 10.38 23.04
CA PRO A 366 24.44 9.89 21.78
C PRO A 366 24.09 10.85 20.65
N ASN A 367 24.93 10.91 19.61
CA ASN A 367 24.58 11.66 18.41
C ASN A 367 23.43 10.97 17.67
N MET A 368 23.40 9.65 17.68
CA MET A 368 22.32 8.86 17.12
C MET A 368 21.86 7.83 18.14
N ASP A 369 20.57 7.86 18.48
CA ASP A 369 19.83 6.79 19.13
C ASP A 369 18.92 6.17 18.06
N GLY A 370 19.28 5.00 17.54
CA GLY A 370 18.59 4.33 16.44
C GLY A 370 19.50 3.59 15.47
N GLY A 371 19.48 3.89 14.18
CA GLY A 371 20.31 3.15 13.22
C GLY A 371 20.40 3.75 11.83
N ILE A 372 21.19 3.10 10.98
CA ILE A 372 21.52 3.58 9.64
C ILE A 372 21.32 2.45 8.64
N ILE A 373 20.71 2.75 7.50
CA ILE A 373 20.59 1.89 6.33
C ILE A 373 21.08 2.70 5.14
N GLN A 374 22.24 2.35 4.58
CA GLN A 374 22.84 3.06 3.46
C GLN A 374 22.93 2.14 2.23
N TYR A 375 22.28 2.56 1.15
CA TYR A 375 22.37 1.93 -0.16
C TYR A 375 23.51 2.55 -0.97
N GLY A 376 24.02 1.81 -1.95
CA GLY A 376 25.04 2.25 -2.90
C GLY A 376 26.45 1.78 -2.55
N ASN A 377 26.95 0.78 -3.28
CA ASN A 377 28.33 0.24 -3.14
C ASN A 377 29.46 1.28 -3.26
N GLY A 378 29.19 2.44 -3.88
CA GLY A 378 30.16 3.53 -4.05
C GLY A 378 30.15 4.56 -2.92
N ASN A 379 29.21 4.45 -1.99
CA ASN A 379 28.98 5.48 -0.98
C ASN A 379 29.88 5.27 0.26
N GLU A 380 30.03 6.33 1.03
CA GLU A 380 30.87 6.37 2.23
C GLU A 380 30.02 6.73 3.45
N LEU A 381 30.09 5.91 4.51
CA LEU A 381 29.69 6.28 5.86
C LEU A 381 30.93 6.83 6.57
N TRP A 382 31.03 8.15 6.64
CA TRP A 382 32.22 8.84 7.10
C TRP A 382 32.00 9.56 8.42
N ALA A 383 32.86 9.29 9.41
CA ALA A 383 32.97 10.11 10.62
C ALA A 383 34.30 10.85 10.72
N ALA A 384 34.24 12.12 11.15
CA ALA A 384 35.42 12.95 11.35
C ALA A 384 35.39 13.81 12.62
N GLY A 385 36.57 14.03 13.18
CA GLY A 385 36.77 14.93 14.32
C GLY A 385 36.54 14.22 15.65
N ASN A 386 35.57 14.71 16.43
CA ASN A 386 35.16 14.05 17.66
C ASN A 386 34.37 12.78 17.35
N PRO A 387 34.39 11.77 18.24
CA PRO A 387 33.61 10.56 18.10
C PRO A 387 32.14 10.83 17.78
N SER A 388 31.64 10.18 16.73
CA SER A 388 30.20 10.06 16.48
C SER A 388 29.70 8.87 17.24
N ILE A 389 28.80 9.14 18.17
CA ILE A 389 28.30 8.14 19.11
C ILE A 389 26.94 7.64 18.63
N ILE A 390 26.84 6.32 18.40
CA ILE A 390 25.65 5.65 17.87
C ILE A 390 25.20 4.56 18.87
N GLN A 391 24.03 4.77 19.46
CA GLN A 391 23.31 3.76 20.23
C GLN A 391 22.30 3.07 19.31
N ILE A 392 22.40 1.76 19.14
CA ILE A 392 21.43 0.97 18.38
C ILE A 392 20.20 0.73 19.22
N ASN A 393 19.05 1.22 18.75
CA ASN A 393 17.78 1.13 19.46
C ASN A 393 16.79 0.22 18.75
N ASP A 394 16.58 -0.96 19.31
CA ASP A 394 15.71 -2.00 18.77
C ASP A 394 14.24 -1.54 18.67
N ILE A 395 13.80 -0.61 19.53
CA ILE A 395 12.41 -0.13 19.55
C ILE A 395 12.07 0.57 18.23
N PHE A 396 13.00 1.36 17.68
CA PHE A 396 12.77 2.07 16.41
C PHE A 396 12.72 1.10 15.22
N PHE A 397 13.56 0.07 15.19
CA PHE A 397 13.51 -0.95 14.14
C PHE A 397 12.24 -1.80 14.23
N ASN A 398 11.83 -2.18 15.44
CA ASN A 398 10.57 -2.89 15.66
C ASN A 398 9.36 -2.05 15.20
N ALA A 399 9.35 -0.74 15.49
CA ALA A 399 8.31 0.16 15.02
C ALA A 399 8.30 0.29 13.48
N MET A 400 9.48 0.44 12.85
CA MET A 400 9.58 0.45 11.38
C MET A 400 9.06 -0.85 10.76
N ASN A 401 9.49 -2.00 11.27
CA ASN A 401 9.07 -3.31 10.75
C ASN A 401 7.57 -3.55 10.91
N ALA A 402 6.97 -3.07 12.00
CA ALA A 402 5.51 -3.09 12.21
C ALA A 402 4.75 -2.17 11.24
N THR A 403 5.43 -1.14 10.71
CA THR A 403 4.82 -0.17 9.78
C THR A 403 4.77 -0.66 8.33
N ILE A 404 5.53 -1.71 7.98
CA ILE A 404 5.60 -2.24 6.60
C ILE A 404 4.70 -3.49 6.51
N PRO A 405 3.41 -3.38 6.14
CA PRO A 405 2.58 -4.56 5.90
C PRO A 405 2.95 -5.26 4.59
N SER A 406 2.82 -6.58 4.60
CA SER A 406 2.83 -7.40 3.38
C SER A 406 1.41 -7.83 3.06
N ILE A 407 0.95 -7.47 1.86
CA ILE A 407 -0.37 -7.86 1.35
C ILE A 407 -0.16 -8.88 0.26
N THR A 408 -0.61 -10.11 0.51
CA THR A 408 -0.61 -11.19 -0.49
C THR A 408 -2.05 -11.44 -0.94
N ILE A 409 -2.34 -11.09 -2.18
CA ILE A 409 -3.64 -11.37 -2.81
C ILE A 409 -3.77 -12.89 -3.02
N GLN A 410 -4.80 -13.49 -2.41
CA GLN A 410 -5.09 -14.92 -2.57
C GLN A 410 -6.04 -15.16 -3.73
N SER A 411 -7.08 -14.34 -3.84
CA SER A 411 -8.03 -14.39 -4.94
C SER A 411 -8.67 -13.02 -5.15
N TRP A 412 -9.23 -12.83 -6.33
CA TRP A 412 -10.11 -11.71 -6.63
C TRP A 412 -11.25 -12.22 -7.51
N GLN A 413 -12.42 -11.62 -7.34
CA GLN A 413 -13.61 -11.97 -8.09
C GLN A 413 -14.38 -10.69 -8.44
N GLU A 414 -14.83 -10.60 -9.69
CA GLU A 414 -15.81 -9.61 -10.08
C GLU A 414 -17.21 -10.15 -9.75
N ALA A 415 -17.98 -9.37 -9.00
CA ALA A 415 -19.40 -9.61 -8.78
C ALA A 415 -20.23 -8.58 -9.57
N VAL A 416 -21.23 -9.11 -10.26
CA VAL A 416 -22.19 -8.30 -11.01
C VAL A 416 -23.45 -8.24 -10.17
N SER A 417 -23.67 -7.14 -9.46
CA SER A 417 -24.99 -6.90 -8.90
C SER A 417 -25.89 -6.50 -10.07
N ALA A 418 -26.85 -7.37 -10.39
CA ALA A 418 -27.98 -6.97 -11.21
C ALA A 418 -28.75 -5.87 -10.47
N ASN A 419 -29.40 -5.02 -11.25
CA ASN A 419 -30.28 -3.96 -10.76
C ASN A 419 -31.72 -4.41 -10.85
#